data_AF-S8FNZ3-F1
#
_entry.id   AF-S8FNZ3-F1
#
_cell.length_a   1.000
_cell.length_b   1.000
_cell.length_c   1.000
_cell.angle_alpha   90.00
_cell.angle_beta   90.00
_cell.angle_gamma   90.00
#
_symmetry.space_group_name_H-M   'P 1'
#
loop_
_entity.id
_entity.type
_entity.pdbx_description
1 polymer ?
#
loop_
_entity_poly.entity_id
_entity_poly.type
_entity_poly.pdbx_seq_one_letter_code
_entity_poly.pdbx_strand_id
1 'polypeptide(L)'
;MPPESPDHFAHSSQLIRSRKADIFVWWPSTPVAEMMACINSSLTGPVTAETLLRWVNMVAALGGPSVMEVRRASVQRVAVLQYYPWPSDAVPPPSVLTPGDYGCYYTAESYLARGRPLNPSYGKIGKTLADMKREFESEVSEYPSGGAKEALERYKIPQSFREKVSNRDGRRCVFTGPVSIEAKGGPDVFWIFPPGIYRYTSTQGANQYIYETKEFQVPENLMTMRPDIYELWHSNAFCVDVDDGFRINIFDEKAKGVGLPPNLNSIPTGEESNLFFREHLKATLVAHFMGGDVTWDYDSRAVDRLVEELGLDARSGPEDGQTIDFLDERLQSGIGRAILEHYLSRQLEPSSAHQRLDEHEASVDGHLEGSYDDDDVEGYCSDERD
;
A
#
# COMPACT_ATOMS: atom_id res chain seq x y z
N MET A 1 -10.59 18.76 24.39
CA MET A 1 -10.15 17.55 23.68
C MET A 1 -10.65 16.36 24.50
N PRO A 2 -11.32 15.38 23.89
CA PRO A 2 -11.63 14.15 24.62
C PRO A 2 -10.30 13.45 24.95
N PRO A 3 -10.22 12.73 26.08
CA PRO A 3 -9.04 11.93 26.40
C PRO A 3 -8.83 10.93 25.25
N GLU A 4 -7.61 10.91 24.72
CA GLU A 4 -7.12 9.88 23.80
C GLU A 4 -7.49 8.51 24.41
N SER A 5 -8.47 7.82 23.81
CA SER A 5 -8.64 6.39 24.12
C SER A 5 -7.29 5.74 23.79
N PRO A 6 -6.75 4.87 24.66
CA PRO A 6 -5.41 4.34 24.51
C PRO A 6 -5.19 3.93 23.06
N ASP A 7 -4.29 4.64 22.39
CA ASP A 7 -3.94 4.45 20.99
C ASP A 7 -3.87 2.95 20.73
N HIS A 8 -4.81 2.43 19.94
CA HIS A 8 -4.80 1.02 19.57
C HIS A 8 -3.43 0.75 18.96
N PHE A 9 -2.63 -0.13 19.58
CA PHE A 9 -1.26 -0.42 19.13
C PHE A 9 -1.19 -0.80 17.64
N ALA A 10 -2.29 -1.35 17.11
CA ALA A 10 -2.57 -1.56 15.70
C ALA A 10 -2.26 -0.35 14.79
N HIS A 11 -2.52 0.86 15.29
CA HIS A 11 -2.40 2.13 14.56
C HIS A 11 -1.06 2.84 14.83
N SER A 12 -0.15 2.20 15.56
CA SER A 12 1.09 2.84 16.03
C SER A 12 2.28 2.69 15.08
N SER A 13 2.08 2.08 13.89
CA SER A 13 3.19 1.87 12.97
C SER A 13 3.85 3.18 12.54
N GLN A 14 5.14 3.13 12.22
CA GLN A 14 5.91 4.29 11.76
C GLN A 14 5.31 4.86 10.47
N LEU A 15 4.79 3.99 9.59
CA LEU A 15 4.17 4.38 8.34
C LEU A 15 2.84 5.13 8.55
N ILE A 16 1.97 4.66 9.46
CA ILE A 16 0.73 5.38 9.82
C ILE A 16 1.05 6.78 10.36
N ARG A 17 2.02 6.86 11.28
CA ARG A 17 2.43 8.13 11.89
C ARG A 17 3.03 9.10 10.87
N SER A 18 3.87 8.62 9.96
CA SER A 18 4.48 9.47 8.92
C SER A 18 3.45 10.02 7.95
N ARG A 19 2.42 9.23 7.62
CA ARG A 19 1.28 9.66 6.78
C ARG A 19 0.25 10.52 7.53
N LYS A 20 0.27 10.48 8.87
CA LYS A 20 -0.79 11.03 9.72
C LYS A 20 -2.16 10.45 9.32
N ALA A 21 -2.19 9.14 9.09
CA ALA A 21 -3.39 8.47 8.63
C ALA A 21 -4.47 8.42 9.73
N ASP A 22 -5.72 8.53 9.31
CA ASP A 22 -6.90 8.56 10.17
C ASP A 22 -8.02 7.62 9.67
N ILE A 23 -7.87 7.05 8.48
CA ILE A 23 -8.71 5.97 7.93
C ILE A 23 -7.83 4.74 7.77
N PHE A 24 -8.28 3.62 8.35
CA PHE A 24 -7.54 2.35 8.35
C PHE A 24 -8.37 1.27 7.67
N VAL A 25 -7.76 0.51 6.76
CA VAL A 25 -8.43 -0.50 5.96
C VAL A 25 -7.82 -1.85 6.27
N TRP A 26 -8.66 -2.73 6.80
CA TRP A 26 -8.30 -4.07 7.23
C TRP A 26 -8.73 -5.11 6.21
N TRP A 27 -7.91 -6.14 6.10
CA TRP A 27 -8.17 -7.31 5.29
C TRP A 27 -8.57 -8.50 6.17
N PRO A 28 -9.85 -8.91 6.16
CA PRO A 28 -10.39 -9.91 7.08
C PRO A 28 -10.30 -11.35 6.57
N SER A 29 -9.68 -11.61 5.39
CA SER A 29 -9.77 -12.94 4.77
C SER A 29 -8.79 -13.98 5.34
N THR A 30 -7.98 -13.59 6.32
CA THR A 30 -7.06 -14.46 7.05
C THR A 30 -7.46 -14.53 8.52
N PRO A 31 -7.13 -15.63 9.22
CA PRO A 31 -7.40 -15.78 10.65
C PRO A 31 -6.85 -14.62 11.50
N VAL A 32 -5.72 -14.09 11.07
CA VAL A 32 -5.14 -12.84 11.56
C VAL A 32 -5.37 -11.79 10.49
N ALA A 33 -6.13 -10.74 10.79
CA ALA A 33 -6.33 -9.67 9.83
C ALA A 33 -5.08 -8.81 9.71
N GLU A 34 -4.84 -8.33 8.50
CA GLU A 34 -3.75 -7.40 8.19
C GLU A 34 -4.34 -6.02 7.87
N MET A 35 -3.71 -4.96 8.36
CA MET A 35 -3.98 -3.62 7.87
C MET A 35 -3.34 -3.44 6.49
N MET A 36 -4.17 -3.56 5.45
CA MET A 36 -3.71 -3.49 4.07
C MET A 36 -3.44 -2.07 3.59
N ALA A 37 -4.08 -1.06 4.21
CA ALA A 37 -3.92 0.33 3.80
C ALA A 37 -4.31 1.34 4.89
N CYS A 38 -3.75 2.55 4.79
CA CYS A 38 -4.07 3.68 5.63
C CYS A 38 -4.07 4.99 4.83
N ILE A 39 -5.01 5.89 5.10
CA ILE A 39 -5.21 7.17 4.38
C ILE A 39 -5.26 8.32 5.37
N ASN A 40 -4.73 9.49 4.97
CA ASN A 40 -4.96 10.76 5.64
C ASN A 40 -6.10 11.51 4.93
N SER A 41 -7.30 11.46 5.48
CA SER A 41 -8.52 12.02 4.89
C SER A 41 -8.44 13.53 4.66
N SER A 42 -7.70 14.24 5.52
CA SER A 42 -7.50 15.70 5.42
C SER A 42 -6.55 16.12 4.29
N LEU A 43 -5.75 15.19 3.80
CA LEU A 43 -4.77 15.41 2.74
C LEU A 43 -5.30 14.93 1.39
N THR A 44 -5.84 13.71 1.35
CA THR A 44 -6.35 13.07 0.13
C THR A 44 -7.69 13.63 -0.34
N GLY A 45 -8.46 14.25 0.56
CA GLY A 45 -9.82 14.69 0.27
C GLY A 45 -10.83 13.55 0.38
N PRO A 46 -12.06 13.74 -0.14
CA PRO A 46 -13.12 12.76 0.03
C PRO A 46 -12.82 11.46 -0.72
N VAL A 47 -12.69 10.37 0.04
CA VAL A 47 -12.61 9.00 -0.50
C VAL A 47 -13.95 8.33 -0.21
N THR A 48 -14.64 7.86 -1.25
CA THR A 48 -15.87 7.08 -1.06
C THR A 48 -15.55 5.60 -0.89
N ALA A 49 -16.52 4.82 -0.39
CA ALA A 49 -16.39 3.36 -0.35
C ALA A 49 -16.13 2.76 -1.76
N GLU A 50 -16.78 3.31 -2.79
CA GLU A 50 -16.54 2.92 -4.19
C GLU A 50 -15.10 3.21 -4.66
N THR A 51 -14.59 4.42 -4.36
CA THR A 51 -13.19 4.78 -4.65
C THR A 51 -12.24 3.82 -3.95
N LEU A 52 -12.47 3.52 -2.66
CA LEU A 52 -11.65 2.60 -1.89
C LEU A 52 -11.62 1.21 -2.53
N LEU A 53 -12.77 0.63 -2.86
CA LEU A 53 -12.83 -0.72 -3.47
C LEU A 53 -12.13 -0.76 -4.84
N ARG A 54 -12.23 0.32 -5.63
CA ARG A 54 -11.50 0.43 -6.90
C ARG A 54 -9.99 0.51 -6.67
N TRP A 55 -9.53 1.33 -5.74
CA TRP A 55 -8.10 1.43 -5.39
C TRP A 55 -7.54 0.10 -4.87
N VAL A 56 -8.28 -0.57 -3.99
CA VAL A 56 -7.96 -1.94 -3.51
C VAL A 56 -7.86 -2.91 -4.68
N ASN A 57 -8.79 -2.87 -5.63
CA ASN A 57 -8.72 -3.71 -6.82
C ASN A 57 -7.53 -3.40 -7.72
N MET A 58 -7.14 -2.12 -7.86
CA MET A 58 -5.97 -1.74 -8.67
C MET A 58 -4.67 -2.33 -8.13
N VAL A 59 -4.52 -2.41 -6.80
CA VAL A 59 -3.28 -2.89 -6.18
C VAL A 59 -3.29 -4.40 -5.93
N ALA A 60 -4.45 -4.99 -5.58
CA ALA A 60 -4.56 -6.38 -5.15
C ALA A 60 -5.35 -7.30 -6.10
N ALA A 61 -5.95 -6.75 -7.18
CA ALA A 61 -6.72 -7.48 -8.20
C ALA A 61 -7.84 -8.39 -7.65
N LEU A 62 -8.56 -7.90 -6.65
CA LEU A 62 -9.55 -8.66 -5.87
C LEU A 62 -10.97 -8.71 -6.47
N GLY A 63 -11.16 -8.14 -7.66
CA GLY A 63 -12.45 -8.01 -8.36
C GLY A 63 -13.18 -6.70 -8.09
N GLY A 64 -12.85 -6.00 -7.00
CA GLY A 64 -13.32 -4.63 -6.75
C GLY A 64 -14.80 -4.51 -6.35
N PRO A 65 -15.48 -3.40 -6.70
CA PRO A 65 -16.80 -3.07 -6.14
C PRO A 65 -17.92 -4.02 -6.56
N SER A 66 -17.71 -4.89 -7.55
CA SER A 66 -18.71 -5.87 -7.98
C SER A 66 -18.76 -7.12 -7.10
N VAL A 67 -17.70 -7.41 -6.35
CA VAL A 67 -17.58 -8.64 -5.55
C VAL A 67 -17.33 -8.38 -4.06
N MET A 68 -17.09 -7.11 -3.71
CA MET A 68 -16.72 -6.70 -2.36
C MET A 68 -17.60 -5.55 -1.85
N GLU A 69 -17.68 -5.44 -0.53
CA GLU A 69 -18.28 -4.31 0.16
C GLU A 69 -17.34 -3.78 1.25
N VAL A 70 -17.48 -2.49 1.56
CA VAL A 70 -16.80 -1.85 2.69
C VAL A 70 -17.73 -1.88 3.89
N ARG A 71 -17.21 -2.29 5.05
CA ARG A 71 -17.93 -2.16 6.33
C ARG A 71 -17.08 -1.38 7.31
N ARG A 72 -17.72 -0.62 8.19
CA ARG A 72 -17.03 -0.12 9.40
C ARG A 72 -16.62 -1.31 10.25
N ALA A 73 -15.47 -1.23 10.89
CA ALA A 73 -14.96 -2.30 11.75
C ALA A 73 -14.66 -1.79 13.16
N SER A 74 -14.81 -2.65 14.16
CA SER A 74 -14.19 -2.49 15.47
C SER A 74 -13.02 -3.44 15.57
N VAL A 75 -11.82 -2.92 15.77
CA VAL A 75 -10.59 -3.72 15.79
C VAL A 75 -10.31 -4.20 17.21
N GLN A 76 -10.33 -5.51 17.39
CA GLN A 76 -9.93 -6.15 18.64
C GLN A 76 -8.54 -6.77 18.49
N ARG A 77 -7.67 -6.55 19.47
CA ARG A 77 -6.40 -7.27 19.57
C ARG A 77 -6.65 -8.66 20.14
N VAL A 78 -6.27 -9.71 19.42
CA VAL A 78 -6.41 -11.12 19.84
C VAL A 78 -5.09 -11.72 20.33
N ALA A 79 -3.96 -11.29 19.77
CA ALA A 79 -2.62 -11.54 20.29
C ALA A 79 -1.75 -10.28 20.17
N VAL A 80 -0.51 -10.30 20.68
CA VAL A 80 0.37 -9.11 20.76
C VAL A 80 0.40 -8.28 19.46
N LEU A 81 0.52 -8.96 18.32
CA LEU A 81 0.53 -8.35 16.98
C LEU A 81 -0.61 -8.85 16.09
N GLN A 82 -1.60 -9.55 16.65
CA GLN A 82 -2.71 -10.12 15.87
C GLN A 82 -4.01 -9.40 16.21
N TYR A 83 -4.75 -9.05 15.16
CA TYR A 83 -5.95 -8.26 15.27
C TYR A 83 -7.10 -8.90 14.50
N TYR A 84 -8.31 -8.63 14.97
CA TYR A 84 -9.55 -9.05 14.36
C TYR A 84 -10.49 -7.85 14.15
N PRO A 85 -10.82 -7.48 12.90
CA PRO A 85 -11.74 -6.41 12.57
C PRO A 85 -13.17 -6.96 12.56
N TRP A 86 -13.91 -6.71 13.64
CA TRP A 86 -15.32 -7.08 13.74
C TRP A 86 -16.16 -6.18 12.83
N PRO A 87 -16.78 -6.73 11.76
CA PRO A 87 -17.60 -5.92 10.86
C PRO A 87 -18.85 -5.40 11.57
N SER A 88 -19.22 -4.16 11.25
CA SER A 88 -20.48 -3.53 11.64
C SER A 88 -21.32 -3.23 10.39
N ASP A 89 -21.81 -2.00 10.26
CA ASP A 89 -22.66 -1.57 9.16
C ASP A 89 -21.89 -1.50 7.84
N ALA A 90 -22.54 -1.96 6.77
CA ALA A 90 -22.08 -1.75 5.42
C ALA A 90 -22.12 -0.26 5.07
N VAL A 91 -21.04 0.22 4.45
CA VAL A 91 -20.91 1.59 3.98
C VAL A 91 -21.37 1.62 2.53
N PRO A 92 -22.46 2.36 2.19
CA PRO A 92 -22.93 2.43 0.82
C PRO A 92 -21.83 2.97 -0.10
N PRO A 93 -21.66 2.45 -1.33
CA PRO A 93 -20.59 2.85 -2.26
C PRO A 93 -20.37 4.36 -2.43
N PRO A 94 -21.42 5.22 -2.58
CA PRO A 94 -21.21 6.66 -2.77
C PRO A 94 -20.86 7.42 -1.48
N SER A 95 -20.87 6.75 -0.32
CA SER A 95 -20.64 7.42 0.97
C SER A 95 -19.16 7.73 1.14
N VAL A 96 -18.87 8.98 1.53
CA VAL A 96 -17.52 9.40 1.92
C VAL A 96 -17.13 8.75 3.24
N LEU A 97 -15.95 8.15 3.27
CA LEU A 97 -15.37 7.55 4.45
C LEU A 97 -14.96 8.66 5.43
N THR A 98 -15.34 8.50 6.70
CA THR A 98 -14.85 9.36 7.79
C THR A 98 -13.68 8.67 8.49
N PRO A 99 -12.91 9.37 9.35
CA PRO A 99 -11.91 8.72 10.19
C PRO A 99 -12.44 7.49 10.93
N GLY A 100 -11.60 6.45 11.05
CA GLY A 100 -11.89 5.19 11.72
C GLY A 100 -11.44 3.94 10.95
N ASP A 101 -11.79 2.78 11.48
CA ASP A 101 -11.47 1.47 10.93
C ASP A 101 -12.56 0.94 10.00
N TYR A 102 -12.12 0.36 8.88
CA TYR A 102 -12.96 -0.27 7.88
C TYR A 102 -12.38 -1.62 7.49
N GLY A 103 -13.23 -2.56 7.12
CA GLY A 103 -12.81 -3.81 6.48
C GLY A 103 -13.40 -3.93 5.08
N CYS A 104 -12.66 -4.61 4.21
CA CYS A 104 -13.10 -4.96 2.86
C CYS A 104 -13.53 -6.43 2.84
N TYR A 105 -14.82 -6.70 2.69
CA TYR A 105 -15.40 -8.04 2.81
C TYR A 105 -15.94 -8.52 1.46
N TYR A 106 -15.75 -9.81 1.15
CA TYR A 106 -16.43 -10.43 0.01
C TYR A 106 -17.93 -10.51 0.26
N THR A 107 -18.71 -10.22 -0.78
CA THR A 107 -20.17 -10.44 -0.75
C THR A 107 -20.47 -11.94 -0.72
N ALA A 108 -21.65 -12.31 -0.21
CA ALA A 108 -22.05 -13.73 -0.08
C ALA A 108 -22.01 -14.49 -1.41
N GLU A 109 -22.25 -13.80 -2.53
CA GLU A 109 -22.23 -14.36 -3.89
C GLU A 109 -20.81 -14.66 -4.39
N SER A 110 -19.80 -14.05 -3.78
CA SER A 110 -18.39 -14.09 -4.21
C SER A 110 -17.50 -14.96 -3.34
N TYR A 111 -18.08 -15.68 -2.37
CA TYR A 111 -17.36 -16.45 -1.34
C TYR A 111 -16.46 -17.57 -1.88
N LEU A 112 -16.62 -17.95 -3.14
CA LEU A 112 -15.79 -18.95 -3.82
C LEU A 112 -14.45 -18.37 -4.32
N ALA A 113 -14.28 -17.05 -4.35
CA ALA A 113 -13.06 -16.37 -4.79
C ALA A 113 -12.08 -16.09 -3.63
N ARG A 114 -11.92 -17.03 -2.67
CA ARG A 114 -10.96 -16.91 -1.56
C ARG A 114 -9.51 -17.06 -2.07
N GLY A 115 -9.04 -16.11 -2.86
CA GLY A 115 -7.61 -15.87 -3.01
C GLY A 115 -7.12 -15.13 -1.77
N ARG A 116 -5.92 -15.46 -1.27
CA ARG A 116 -5.19 -14.46 -0.49
C ARG A 116 -5.01 -13.25 -1.41
N PRO A 117 -5.17 -12.01 -0.90
CA PRO A 117 -4.80 -10.83 -1.67
C PRO A 117 -3.37 -11.06 -2.13
N LEU A 118 -3.14 -10.84 -3.42
CA LEU A 118 -1.81 -10.98 -4.00
C LEU A 118 -0.88 -10.16 -3.14
N ASN A 119 0.08 -10.85 -2.54
CA ASN A 119 1.10 -10.25 -1.68
C ASN A 119 1.77 -9.15 -2.51
N PRO A 120 1.44 -7.86 -2.28
CA PRO A 120 2.15 -6.78 -2.95
C PRO A 120 3.61 -7.00 -2.60
N SER A 121 4.54 -6.99 -3.55
CA SER A 121 5.95 -7.19 -3.22
C SER A 121 6.37 -6.19 -2.12
N TYR A 122 6.41 -6.64 -0.86
CA TYR A 122 6.41 -5.76 0.32
C TYR A 122 7.58 -4.76 0.28
N GLY A 123 8.70 -5.14 -0.35
CA GLY A 123 9.88 -4.29 -0.51
C GLY A 123 9.69 -3.00 -1.32
N LYS A 124 8.49 -2.74 -1.86
CA LYS A 124 8.18 -1.51 -2.64
C LYS A 124 7.15 -0.62 -1.98
N ILE A 125 6.52 -1.08 -0.90
CA ILE A 125 5.52 -0.27 -0.20
C ILE A 125 6.23 0.92 0.43
N GLY A 126 5.64 2.11 0.29
CA GLY A 126 6.27 3.34 0.74
C GLY A 126 7.30 3.94 -0.21
N LYS A 127 7.66 3.26 -1.32
CA LYS A 127 8.63 3.79 -2.29
C LYS A 127 7.94 4.54 -3.44
N THR A 128 8.38 5.77 -3.68
CA THR A 128 7.92 6.60 -4.80
C THR A 128 8.66 6.25 -6.09
N LEU A 129 8.19 6.73 -7.25
CA LEU A 129 8.92 6.63 -8.53
C LEU A 129 10.29 7.31 -8.43
N ALA A 130 10.39 8.41 -7.69
CA ALA A 130 11.65 9.09 -7.38
C ALA A 130 12.61 8.23 -6.56
N ASP A 131 12.11 7.52 -5.53
CA ASP A 131 12.93 6.58 -4.75
C ASP A 131 13.47 5.46 -5.62
N MET A 132 12.59 4.83 -6.41
CA MET A 132 12.98 3.76 -7.32
C MET A 132 14.02 4.21 -8.35
N LYS A 133 13.87 5.42 -8.92
CA LYS A 133 14.88 5.99 -9.83
C LYS A 133 16.22 6.19 -9.14
N ARG A 134 16.24 6.71 -7.90
CA ARG A 134 17.47 6.91 -7.12
C ARG A 134 18.15 5.59 -6.78
N GLU A 135 17.37 4.55 -6.45
CA GLU A 135 17.90 3.20 -6.23
C GLU A 135 18.60 2.68 -7.48
N PHE A 136 18.00 2.83 -8.66
CA PHE A 136 18.67 2.46 -9.91
C PHE A 136 19.92 3.28 -10.19
N GLU A 137 19.90 4.59 -9.90
CA GLU A 137 21.09 5.44 -10.06
C GLU A 137 22.23 4.99 -9.12
N SER A 138 21.90 4.62 -7.88
CA SER A 138 22.86 4.06 -6.92
C SER A 138 23.41 2.71 -7.40
N GLU A 139 22.53 1.79 -7.80
CA GLU A 139 22.91 0.46 -8.29
C GLU A 139 23.82 0.56 -9.52
N VAL A 140 23.54 1.46 -10.47
CA VAL A 140 24.39 1.65 -11.66
C VAL A 140 25.75 2.26 -11.32
N SER A 141 25.82 3.11 -10.29
CA SER A 141 27.10 3.64 -9.80
C SER A 141 27.99 2.55 -9.22
N GLU A 142 27.41 1.54 -8.58
CA GLU A 142 28.13 0.40 -8.00
C GLU A 142 28.39 -0.70 -9.03
N TYR A 143 27.41 -0.97 -9.90
CA TYR A 143 27.37 -2.02 -10.90
C TYR A 143 26.91 -1.45 -12.26
N PRO A 144 27.83 -0.99 -13.12
CA PRO A 144 27.50 -0.31 -14.39
C PRO A 144 26.85 -1.17 -15.49
N SER A 145 26.39 -2.37 -15.17
CA SER A 145 25.75 -3.34 -16.05
C SER A 145 24.59 -4.03 -15.34
N GLY A 146 23.46 -4.21 -16.01
CA GLY A 146 22.31 -4.93 -15.46
C GLY A 146 20.98 -4.22 -15.68
N GLY A 147 19.96 -4.71 -14.98
CA GLY A 147 18.57 -4.26 -15.11
C GLY A 147 18.36 -2.79 -14.76
N ALA A 148 19.03 -2.27 -13.73
CA ALA A 148 18.93 -0.86 -13.33
C ALA A 148 19.43 0.10 -14.43
N LYS A 149 20.52 -0.25 -15.13
CA LYS A 149 21.02 0.55 -16.26
C LYS A 149 20.01 0.57 -17.41
N GLU A 150 19.47 -0.58 -17.78
CA GLU A 150 18.43 -0.64 -18.81
C GLU A 150 17.18 0.15 -18.39
N ALA A 151 16.79 0.08 -17.12
CA ALA A 151 15.69 0.86 -16.57
C ALA A 151 15.94 2.36 -16.75
N LEU A 152 17.12 2.87 -16.35
CA LEU A 152 17.50 4.28 -16.52
C LEU A 152 17.62 4.71 -17.98
N GLU A 153 18.11 3.86 -18.87
CA GLU A 153 18.12 4.16 -20.31
C GLU A 153 16.70 4.38 -20.84
N ARG A 154 15.71 3.62 -20.33
CA ARG A 154 14.31 3.77 -20.70
C ARG A 154 13.64 5.03 -20.14
N TYR A 155 14.26 5.75 -19.21
CA TYR A 155 13.81 7.08 -18.79
C TYR A 155 14.11 8.17 -19.82
N LYS A 156 15.06 7.95 -20.72
CA LYS A 156 15.43 8.95 -21.71
C LYS A 156 14.28 9.13 -22.70
N ILE A 157 13.83 10.38 -22.84
CA ILE A 157 12.77 10.76 -23.79
C ILE A 157 13.43 11.15 -25.12
N PRO A 158 13.10 10.47 -26.24
CA PRO A 158 13.61 10.84 -27.56
C PRO A 158 13.27 12.29 -27.93
N GLN A 159 14.18 13.00 -28.59
CA GLN A 159 13.98 14.40 -28.99
C GLN A 159 12.74 14.59 -29.89
N SER A 160 12.50 13.65 -30.80
CA SER A 160 11.31 13.65 -31.66
C SER A 160 10.01 13.58 -30.85
N PHE A 161 10.00 12.86 -29.73
CA PHE A 161 8.85 12.79 -28.83
C PHE A 161 8.69 14.09 -28.06
N ARG A 162 9.78 14.68 -27.56
CA ARG A 162 9.76 15.99 -26.89
C ARG A 162 9.13 17.05 -27.79
N GLU A 163 9.56 17.13 -29.05
CA GLU A 163 9.02 18.11 -30.00
C GLU A 163 7.53 17.85 -30.31
N LYS A 164 7.15 16.59 -30.58
CA LYS A 164 5.75 16.21 -30.84
C LYS A 164 4.84 16.62 -29.67
N VAL A 165 5.24 16.28 -28.44
CA VAL A 165 4.45 16.52 -27.22
C VAL A 165 4.41 18.01 -26.86
N SER A 166 5.56 18.69 -26.95
CA SER A 166 5.66 20.13 -26.70
C SER A 166 4.74 20.93 -27.62
N ASN A 167 4.66 20.54 -28.91
CA ASN A 167 3.76 21.16 -29.89
C ASN A 167 2.30 20.82 -29.59
N ARG A 168 1.98 19.55 -29.28
CA ARG A 168 0.63 19.09 -28.93
C ARG A 168 0.05 19.85 -27.73
N ASP A 169 0.85 20.05 -26.69
CA ASP A 169 0.41 20.67 -25.44
C ASP A 169 0.47 22.22 -25.49
N GLY A 170 1.02 22.77 -26.59
CA GLY A 170 1.20 24.21 -26.78
C GLY A 170 2.20 24.81 -25.80
N ARG A 171 3.20 24.04 -25.35
CA ARG A 171 4.20 24.44 -24.34
C ARG A 171 3.59 24.95 -23.03
N ARG A 172 2.44 24.41 -22.64
CA ARG A 172 1.76 24.74 -21.38
C ARG A 172 1.90 23.57 -20.41
N CYS A 173 1.94 23.89 -19.12
CA CYS A 173 1.86 22.86 -18.09
C CYS A 173 0.45 22.27 -18.12
N VAL A 174 0.34 20.95 -18.20
CA VAL A 174 -0.95 20.25 -18.22
C VAL A 174 -1.73 20.46 -16.92
N PHE A 175 -1.05 20.59 -15.78
CA PHE A 175 -1.68 20.81 -14.48
C PHE A 175 -2.01 22.28 -14.19
N THR A 176 -1.06 23.19 -14.41
CA THR A 176 -1.19 24.59 -13.98
C THR A 176 -1.48 25.56 -15.11
N GLY A 177 -1.60 25.07 -16.35
CA GLY A 177 -1.90 25.90 -17.52
C GLY A 177 -0.71 26.77 -17.98
N PRO A 178 -0.99 28.00 -18.48
CA PRO A 178 0.04 28.91 -18.98
C PRO A 178 1.04 29.26 -17.88
N VAL A 179 2.32 29.14 -18.18
CA VAL A 179 3.39 29.54 -17.27
C VAL A 179 3.76 30.98 -17.60
N SER A 180 3.74 31.86 -16.58
CA SER A 180 4.32 33.20 -16.73
C SER A 180 5.77 33.04 -17.21
N ILE A 181 6.18 33.85 -18.19
CA ILE A 181 7.55 33.86 -18.76
C ILE A 181 8.62 34.02 -17.65
N GLU A 182 8.22 34.51 -16.48
CA GLU A 182 9.07 34.79 -15.32
C GLU A 182 9.31 33.57 -14.40
N ALA A 183 8.57 32.46 -14.56
CA ALA A 183 8.82 31.26 -13.77
C ALA A 183 10.13 30.59 -14.21
N LYS A 184 11.03 30.33 -13.26
CA LYS A 184 12.29 29.63 -13.52
C LYS A 184 12.01 28.22 -14.05
N GLY A 185 12.39 27.98 -15.30
CA GLY A 185 12.15 26.72 -15.99
C GLY A 185 10.78 26.71 -16.65
N GLY A 186 10.75 27.01 -17.95
CA GLY A 186 9.54 26.80 -18.74
C GLY A 186 9.11 25.32 -18.73
N PRO A 187 7.87 25.01 -19.12
CA PRO A 187 7.42 23.63 -19.19
C PRO A 187 8.32 22.77 -20.09
N ASP A 188 8.60 21.55 -19.65
CA ASP A 188 9.32 20.52 -20.39
C ASP A 188 8.47 19.24 -20.46
N VAL A 189 8.89 18.29 -21.28
CA VAL A 189 8.19 17.03 -21.52
C VAL A 189 8.70 15.94 -20.59
N PHE A 190 7.76 15.29 -19.90
CA PHE A 190 8.03 14.25 -18.92
C PHE A 190 7.11 13.04 -19.13
N TRP A 191 7.51 11.87 -18.60
CA TRP A 191 6.67 10.68 -18.58
C TRP A 191 5.48 10.84 -17.64
N ILE A 192 4.30 10.39 -18.08
CA ILE A 192 3.16 10.17 -17.19
C ILE A 192 3.53 9.03 -16.24
N PHE A 193 3.97 7.90 -16.81
CA PHE A 193 4.49 6.76 -16.08
C PHE A 193 5.83 6.29 -16.66
N PRO A 194 6.95 6.32 -15.91
CA PRO A 194 8.27 6.00 -16.45
C PRO A 194 8.39 4.54 -16.95
N PRO A 195 8.74 4.31 -18.24
CA PRO A 195 8.85 2.95 -18.80
C PRO A 195 9.88 2.07 -18.10
N GLY A 196 10.91 2.67 -17.50
CA GLY A 196 11.95 1.98 -16.75
C GLY A 196 11.45 1.29 -15.47
N ILE A 197 10.37 1.78 -14.86
CA ILE A 197 9.83 1.26 -13.59
C ILE A 197 8.76 0.18 -13.79
N TYR A 198 8.15 0.06 -14.97
CA TYR A 198 7.02 -0.85 -15.21
C TYR A 198 7.25 -2.29 -14.69
N ARG A 199 8.40 -2.90 -15.02
CA ARG A 199 8.76 -4.26 -14.57
C ARG A 199 8.90 -4.38 -13.05
N TYR A 200 9.14 -3.26 -12.38
CA TYR A 200 9.32 -3.18 -10.94
C TYR A 200 8.05 -2.77 -10.22
N THR A 201 6.96 -2.42 -10.90
CA THR A 201 5.71 -1.99 -10.23
C THR A 201 4.53 -2.87 -10.61
N SER A 202 4.67 -3.71 -11.63
CA SER A 202 3.70 -4.77 -11.90
C SER A 202 3.66 -5.75 -10.72
N THR A 203 2.61 -5.64 -9.92
CA THR A 203 2.22 -6.70 -9.00
C THR A 203 2.04 -7.98 -9.82
N GLN A 204 2.68 -9.09 -9.40
CA GLN A 204 2.61 -10.39 -10.07
C GLN A 204 1.22 -11.03 -9.87
N GLY A 205 0.18 -10.36 -10.36
CA GLY A 205 -1.20 -10.80 -10.29
C GLY A 205 -1.70 -11.45 -11.56
N ALA A 206 -2.74 -12.29 -11.42
CA ALA A 206 -3.39 -13.06 -12.49
C ALA A 206 -3.91 -12.23 -13.69
N ASN A 207 -3.95 -10.91 -13.57
CA ASN A 207 -4.29 -9.97 -14.65
C ASN A 207 -3.07 -9.21 -15.17
N GLN A 208 -1.89 -9.83 -15.21
CA GLN A 208 -0.78 -9.33 -16.03
C GLN A 208 -1.24 -9.36 -17.49
N TYR A 209 -1.85 -8.25 -17.94
CA TYR A 209 -1.68 -7.87 -19.33
C TYR A 209 -0.17 -7.88 -19.57
N ILE A 210 0.26 -8.70 -20.52
CA ILE A 210 1.66 -8.83 -20.93
C ILE A 210 1.99 -7.56 -21.70
N TYR A 211 1.99 -6.41 -21.02
CA TYR A 211 2.46 -5.21 -21.65
C TYR A 211 3.98 -5.30 -21.71
N GLU A 212 4.53 -5.14 -22.89
CA GLU A 212 5.96 -5.03 -23.11
C GLU A 212 6.41 -3.60 -22.80
N THR A 213 7.66 -3.44 -22.34
CA THR A 213 8.23 -2.12 -22.04
C THR A 213 8.16 -1.13 -23.20
N LYS A 214 8.16 -1.63 -24.45
CA LYS A 214 8.01 -0.81 -25.67
C LYS A 214 6.66 -0.09 -25.74
N GLU A 215 5.61 -0.65 -25.16
CA GLU A 215 4.26 -0.07 -25.18
C GLU A 215 4.14 1.14 -24.25
N PHE A 216 5.06 1.28 -23.30
CA PHE A 216 5.18 2.47 -22.46
C PHE A 216 6.07 3.55 -23.10
N GLN A 217 6.87 3.23 -24.11
CA GLN A 217 7.74 4.19 -24.80
C GLN A 217 7.03 4.85 -25.99
N VAL A 218 5.91 5.53 -25.69
CA VAL A 218 5.06 6.17 -26.70
C VAL A 218 4.79 7.64 -26.35
N PRO A 219 4.55 8.54 -27.34
CA PRO A 219 4.21 9.94 -27.08
C PRO A 219 2.96 10.15 -26.22
N GLU A 220 2.08 9.16 -26.18
CA GLU A 220 0.84 9.16 -25.41
C GLU A 220 1.10 8.99 -23.90
N ASN A 221 2.28 8.46 -23.53
CA ASN A 221 2.78 8.37 -22.16
C ASN A 221 3.64 9.58 -21.76
N LEU A 222 3.54 10.69 -22.50
CA LEU A 222 4.29 11.90 -22.23
C LEU A 222 3.34 13.08 -22.07
N MET A 223 3.70 14.02 -21.21
CA MET A 223 3.01 15.29 -21.11
C MET A 223 3.94 16.43 -20.72
N THR A 224 3.52 17.64 -21.03
CA THR A 224 4.25 18.86 -20.70
C THR A 224 3.93 19.31 -19.29
N MET A 225 4.93 19.39 -18.41
CA MET A 225 4.80 19.84 -17.03
C MET A 225 5.85 20.89 -16.71
N ARG A 226 5.61 21.71 -15.69
CA ARG A 226 6.70 22.48 -15.08
C ARG A 226 7.64 21.52 -14.32
N PRO A 227 8.96 21.81 -14.26
CA PRO A 227 9.90 20.96 -13.53
C PRO A 227 9.53 20.74 -12.04
N ASP A 228 9.07 21.78 -11.34
CA ASP A 228 8.68 21.68 -9.93
C ASP A 228 7.40 20.86 -9.73
N ILE A 229 6.46 20.92 -10.68
CA ILE A 229 5.28 20.03 -10.68
C ILE A 229 5.68 18.59 -11.00
N TYR A 230 6.65 18.39 -11.89
CA TYR A 230 7.16 17.05 -12.20
C TYR A 230 7.88 16.42 -11.01
N GLU A 231 8.61 17.18 -10.21
CA GLU A 231 9.23 16.67 -8.98
C GLU A 231 8.17 16.10 -8.00
N LEU A 232 7.04 16.80 -7.86
CA LEU A 232 5.89 16.33 -7.07
C LEU A 232 5.22 15.10 -7.70
N TRP A 233 5.02 15.12 -9.02
CA TRP A 233 4.44 13.99 -9.76
C TRP A 233 5.30 12.72 -9.64
N HIS A 234 6.61 12.87 -9.80
CA HIS A 234 7.58 11.79 -9.76
C HIS A 234 7.84 11.28 -8.33
N SER A 235 7.61 12.11 -7.32
CA SER A 235 7.61 11.68 -5.91
C SER A 235 6.24 11.17 -5.43
N ASN A 236 5.29 10.93 -6.34
CA ASN A 236 3.93 10.46 -6.02
C ASN A 236 3.17 11.36 -5.02
N ALA A 237 3.56 12.63 -4.88
CA ALA A 237 2.92 13.58 -3.98
C ALA A 237 1.44 13.85 -4.35
N PHE A 238 1.08 13.63 -5.61
CA PHE A 238 -0.28 13.63 -6.11
C PHE A 238 -0.39 12.71 -7.34
N CYS A 239 -1.60 12.33 -7.73
CA CYS A 239 -1.89 11.57 -8.94
C CYS A 239 -3.21 11.99 -9.58
N VAL A 240 -3.52 11.43 -10.76
CA VAL A 240 -4.79 11.64 -11.47
C VAL A 240 -5.57 10.34 -11.51
N ASP A 241 -6.83 10.40 -11.11
CA ASP A 241 -7.76 9.28 -11.14
C ASP A 241 -8.72 9.38 -12.33
N VAL A 242 -8.38 8.68 -13.41
CA VAL A 242 -9.14 8.73 -14.67
C VAL A 242 -10.53 8.12 -14.55
N ASP A 243 -10.71 7.19 -13.61
CA ASP A 243 -11.99 6.51 -13.37
C ASP A 243 -12.88 7.29 -12.38
N ASP A 244 -12.41 8.45 -11.90
CA ASP A 244 -13.18 9.43 -11.11
C ASP A 244 -13.12 10.82 -11.75
N GLY A 245 -13.45 10.89 -13.05
CA GLY A 245 -13.54 12.15 -13.78
C GLY A 245 -12.23 12.94 -13.80
N PHE A 246 -11.09 12.24 -13.87
CA PHE A 246 -9.75 12.82 -13.84
C PHE A 246 -9.47 13.66 -12.58
N ARG A 247 -10.03 13.25 -11.44
CA ARG A 247 -9.80 13.89 -10.15
C ARG A 247 -8.32 13.84 -9.78
N ILE A 248 -7.79 14.95 -9.29
CA ILE A 248 -6.44 15.01 -8.73
C ILE A 248 -6.51 14.68 -7.24
N ASN A 249 -5.81 13.62 -6.82
CA ASN A 249 -5.72 13.21 -5.42
C ASN A 249 -4.34 13.57 -4.89
N ILE A 250 -4.27 14.18 -3.70
CA ILE A 250 -3.02 14.59 -3.06
C ILE A 250 -2.66 13.62 -1.93
N PHE A 251 -1.40 13.19 -1.87
CA PHE A 251 -0.92 12.23 -0.87
C PHE A 251 0.27 12.76 -0.05
N ASP A 252 0.85 13.91 -0.43
CA ASP A 252 1.92 14.59 0.31
C ASP A 252 1.60 16.08 0.46
N GLU A 253 1.84 16.62 1.67
CA GLU A 253 1.62 18.03 2.01
C GLU A 253 2.37 19.00 1.07
N LYS A 254 3.50 18.58 0.48
CA LYS A 254 4.26 19.39 -0.49
C LYS A 254 3.48 19.73 -1.76
N ALA A 255 2.48 18.92 -2.12
CA ALA A 255 1.62 19.20 -3.27
C ALA A 255 0.41 20.08 -2.90
N LYS A 256 0.17 20.36 -1.61
CA LYS A 256 -0.87 21.33 -1.22
C LYS A 256 -0.44 22.75 -1.56
N GLY A 257 -1.38 23.54 -2.07
CA GLY A 257 -1.18 24.96 -2.34
C GLY A 257 -0.35 25.30 -3.58
N VAL A 258 0.12 24.31 -4.36
CA VAL A 258 0.91 24.54 -5.58
C VAL A 258 0.06 24.93 -6.80
N GLY A 259 -1.24 25.11 -6.62
CA GLY A 259 -2.18 25.53 -7.66
C GLY A 259 -2.67 24.40 -8.57
N LEU A 260 -2.68 23.15 -8.10
CA LEU A 260 -3.32 22.04 -8.81
C LEU A 260 -4.84 22.27 -8.88
N PRO A 261 -5.47 22.04 -10.04
CA PRO A 261 -6.92 22.05 -10.14
C PRO A 261 -7.51 20.81 -9.43
N PRO A 262 -8.80 20.81 -9.07
CA PRO A 262 -9.44 19.61 -8.50
C PRO A 262 -9.53 18.46 -9.50
N ASN A 263 -9.64 18.76 -10.79
CA ASN A 263 -9.73 17.80 -11.89
C ASN A 263 -8.85 18.26 -13.05
N LEU A 264 -8.32 17.30 -13.81
CA LEU A 264 -7.63 17.61 -15.04
C LEU A 264 -8.64 17.87 -16.16
N ASN A 265 -8.84 19.14 -16.50
CA ASN A 265 -9.88 19.58 -17.45
C ASN A 265 -9.62 19.20 -18.91
N SER A 266 -8.37 18.89 -19.26
CA SER A 266 -8.00 18.53 -20.63
C SER A 266 -6.83 17.56 -20.62
N ILE A 267 -6.99 16.46 -21.35
CA ILE A 267 -5.95 15.46 -21.55
C ILE A 267 -5.48 15.60 -22.99
N PRO A 268 -4.22 15.97 -23.22
CA PRO A 268 -3.74 16.21 -24.58
C PRO A 268 -3.79 14.99 -25.50
N THR A 269 -3.84 13.79 -24.92
CA THR A 269 -3.68 12.47 -25.55
C THR A 269 -4.96 11.65 -25.66
N GLY A 270 -6.09 12.15 -25.14
CA GLY A 270 -7.32 11.39 -25.08
C GLY A 270 -7.21 10.09 -24.26
N GLU A 271 -8.04 9.10 -24.60
CA GLU A 271 -8.19 7.86 -23.84
C GLU A 271 -6.94 6.96 -23.83
N GLU A 272 -6.05 7.11 -24.82
CA GLU A 272 -4.82 6.31 -24.93
C GLU A 272 -3.91 6.51 -23.71
N SER A 273 -3.94 7.69 -23.11
CA SER A 273 -3.15 7.98 -21.91
C SER A 273 -3.74 7.44 -20.61
N ASN A 274 -5.00 6.98 -20.61
CA ASN A 274 -5.67 6.52 -19.40
C ASN A 274 -4.92 5.34 -18.77
N LEU A 275 -4.32 4.47 -19.58
CA LEU A 275 -3.48 3.37 -19.09
C LEU A 275 -2.33 3.91 -18.23
N PHE A 276 -1.59 4.91 -18.71
CA PHE A 276 -0.42 5.44 -18.00
C PHE A 276 -0.81 6.18 -16.72
N PHE A 277 -1.94 6.88 -16.73
CA PHE A 277 -2.48 7.48 -15.51
C PHE A 277 -2.91 6.42 -14.49
N ARG A 278 -3.53 5.30 -14.92
CA ARG A 278 -3.86 4.19 -14.02
C ARG A 278 -2.61 3.55 -13.41
N GLU A 279 -1.56 3.36 -14.19
CA GLU A 279 -0.29 2.84 -13.68
C GLU A 279 0.40 3.82 -12.72
N HIS A 280 0.35 5.12 -13.00
CA HIS A 280 0.84 6.13 -12.06
C HIS A 280 0.01 6.19 -10.76
N LEU A 281 -1.32 6.13 -10.86
CA LEU A 281 -2.21 6.02 -9.70
C LEU A 281 -1.89 4.75 -8.90
N LYS A 282 -1.74 3.59 -9.56
CA LYS A 282 -1.36 2.34 -8.91
C LYS A 282 -0.04 2.47 -8.15
N ALA A 283 1.00 3.03 -8.76
CA ALA A 283 2.28 3.29 -8.10
C ALA A 283 2.13 4.26 -6.92
N THR A 284 1.30 5.29 -7.06
CA THR A 284 0.98 6.24 -5.98
C THR A 284 0.28 5.54 -4.81
N LEU A 285 -0.66 4.63 -5.09
CA LEU A 285 -1.33 3.85 -4.06
C LEU A 285 -0.36 2.91 -3.33
N VAL A 286 0.58 2.27 -4.03
CA VAL A 286 1.64 1.47 -3.39
C VAL A 286 2.53 2.34 -2.48
N ALA A 287 2.85 3.56 -2.91
CA ALA A 287 3.67 4.49 -2.14
C ALA A 287 2.94 5.07 -0.90
N HIS A 288 1.66 5.45 -1.03
CA HIS A 288 0.99 6.27 -0.01
C HIS A 288 -0.29 5.68 0.59
N PHE A 289 -0.88 4.66 -0.02
CA PHE A 289 -2.11 4.02 0.47
C PHE A 289 -1.81 2.69 1.15
N MET A 290 -1.03 1.81 0.51
CA MET A 290 -0.78 0.46 1.02
C MET A 290 0.05 0.45 2.31
N GLY A 291 -0.24 -0.54 3.14
CA GLY A 291 0.45 -0.84 4.39
C GLY A 291 -0.05 -0.08 5.60
N GLY A 292 0.77 -0.13 6.65
CA GLY A 292 0.45 0.44 7.95
C GLY A 292 0.33 -0.62 9.03
N ASP A 293 0.34 -1.91 8.68
CA ASP A 293 0.32 -2.98 9.65
C ASP A 293 1.53 -2.90 10.59
N VAL A 294 1.26 -2.95 11.90
CA VAL A 294 2.29 -2.84 12.93
C VAL A 294 3.26 -4.03 12.91
N THR A 295 2.86 -5.18 12.37
CA THR A 295 3.75 -6.35 12.18
C THR A 295 4.92 -6.04 11.26
N TRP A 296 4.86 -4.99 10.44
CA TRP A 296 5.98 -4.60 9.58
C TRP A 296 7.08 -3.84 10.32
N ASP A 297 6.75 -3.24 11.47
CA ASP A 297 7.70 -2.54 12.33
C ASP A 297 8.42 -3.49 13.29
N TYR A 298 7.86 -4.69 13.51
CA TYR A 298 8.32 -5.64 14.52
C TYR A 298 8.49 -7.04 13.92
N ASP A 299 9.72 -7.56 13.92
CA ASP A 299 10.00 -8.95 13.59
C ASP A 299 9.27 -9.87 14.58
N SER A 300 8.36 -10.73 14.08
CA SER A 300 7.54 -11.60 14.93
C SER A 300 8.40 -12.49 15.84
N ARG A 301 9.51 -13.03 15.31
CA ARG A 301 10.44 -13.85 16.08
C ARG A 301 11.13 -13.04 17.19
N ALA A 302 11.42 -11.77 16.98
CA ALA A 302 11.96 -10.88 18.00
C ALA A 302 10.94 -10.58 19.10
N VAL A 303 9.65 -10.45 18.73
CA VAL A 303 8.56 -10.31 19.70
C VAL A 303 8.41 -11.59 20.53
N ASP A 304 8.40 -12.76 19.89
CA ASP A 304 8.31 -14.05 20.60
C ASP A 304 9.47 -14.23 21.59
N ARG A 305 10.71 -13.96 21.16
CA ARG A 305 11.88 -13.97 22.06
C ARG A 305 11.73 -13.00 23.22
N LEU A 306 11.21 -11.79 22.99
CA LEU A 306 11.01 -10.81 24.05
C LEU A 306 9.96 -11.30 25.06
N VAL A 307 8.87 -11.94 24.59
CA VAL A 307 7.86 -12.55 25.46
C VAL A 307 8.48 -13.63 26.35
N GLU A 308 9.31 -14.50 25.77
CA GLU A 308 10.03 -15.56 26.50
C GLU A 308 11.01 -14.97 27.53
N GLU A 309 11.85 -14.01 27.13
CA GLU A 309 12.84 -13.37 28.01
C GLU A 309 12.21 -12.62 29.19
N LEU A 310 11.00 -12.11 29.03
CA LEU A 310 10.25 -11.42 30.09
C LEU A 310 9.48 -12.39 31.02
N GLY A 311 9.49 -13.69 30.72
CA GLY A 311 8.69 -14.69 31.46
C GLY A 311 7.18 -14.48 31.29
N LEU A 312 6.76 -14.00 30.12
CA LEU A 312 5.36 -13.67 29.80
C LEU A 312 4.72 -14.65 28.82
N ASP A 313 5.37 -15.80 28.53
CA ASP A 313 4.75 -16.83 27.71
C ASP A 313 3.57 -17.47 28.46
N ALA A 314 2.36 -17.18 27.97
CA ALA A 314 1.13 -17.69 28.57
C ALA A 314 1.00 -19.22 28.45
N ARG A 315 1.73 -19.86 27.53
CA ARG A 315 1.66 -21.32 27.30
C ARG A 315 2.41 -22.12 28.36
N SER A 316 3.50 -21.57 28.88
CA SER A 316 4.38 -22.26 29.82
C SER A 316 3.88 -22.17 31.26
N GLY A 317 2.90 -21.31 31.54
CA GLY A 317 2.55 -20.89 32.89
C GLY A 317 3.74 -20.17 33.57
N PRO A 318 3.53 -19.50 34.71
CA PRO A 318 4.66 -19.10 35.52
C PRO A 318 5.39 -20.37 35.98
N GLU A 319 6.65 -20.55 35.60
CA GLU A 319 7.49 -21.54 36.29
C GLU A 319 7.47 -21.20 37.78
N ASP A 320 7.28 -22.21 38.64
CA ASP A 320 7.16 -22.02 40.09
C ASP A 320 8.30 -21.13 40.62
N GLY A 321 7.98 -19.89 40.98
CA GLY A 321 8.90 -18.91 41.57
C GLY A 321 9.45 -17.82 40.63
N GLN A 322 9.06 -17.77 39.35
CA GLN A 322 9.47 -16.69 38.46
C GLN A 322 8.64 -15.42 38.75
N THR A 323 9.29 -14.37 39.26
CA THR A 323 8.66 -13.05 39.46
C THR A 323 8.86 -12.18 38.23
N ILE A 324 7.76 -11.73 37.62
CA ILE A 324 7.79 -10.74 36.53
C ILE A 324 8.30 -9.41 37.09
N ASP A 325 9.36 -8.87 36.50
CA ASP A 325 9.83 -7.52 36.79
C ASP A 325 9.04 -6.49 35.97
N PHE A 326 7.95 -5.97 36.53
CA PHE A 326 7.13 -4.93 35.89
C PHE A 326 7.87 -3.60 35.70
N LEU A 327 9.07 -3.43 36.26
CA LEU A 327 9.91 -2.26 36.08
C LEU A 327 10.93 -2.41 34.94
N ASP A 328 10.95 -3.55 34.25
CA ASP A 328 11.81 -3.75 33.08
C ASP A 328 11.54 -2.64 32.04
N GLU A 329 12.59 -1.90 31.66
CA GLU A 329 12.47 -0.77 30.74
C GLU A 329 11.91 -1.20 29.37
N ARG A 330 12.11 -2.47 28.97
CA ARG A 330 11.57 -3.02 27.72
C ARG A 330 10.05 -3.05 27.74
N LEU A 331 9.42 -3.25 28.91
CA LEU A 331 7.97 -3.17 29.10
C LEU A 331 7.42 -1.75 28.94
N GLN A 332 8.27 -0.72 29.02
CA GLN A 332 7.86 0.67 28.84
C GLN A 332 7.75 1.07 27.36
N SER A 333 8.33 0.28 26.45
CA SER A 333 8.21 0.46 25.00
C SER A 333 6.79 0.18 24.50
N GLY A 334 6.44 0.64 23.29
CA GLY A 334 5.11 0.36 22.70
C GLY A 334 4.80 -1.13 22.60
N ILE A 335 5.76 -1.92 22.09
CA ILE A 335 5.62 -3.39 21.99
C ILE A 335 5.61 -4.06 23.36
N GLY A 336 6.44 -3.61 24.31
CA GLY A 336 6.47 -4.14 25.66
C GLY A 336 5.14 -3.95 26.41
N ARG A 337 4.50 -2.79 26.25
CA ARG A 337 3.16 -2.53 26.79
C ARG A 337 2.13 -3.45 26.14
N ALA A 338 2.19 -3.63 24.81
CA ALA A 338 1.28 -4.51 24.10
C ALA A 338 1.41 -5.98 24.55
N ILE A 339 2.63 -6.45 24.78
CA ILE A 339 2.92 -7.78 25.36
C ILE A 339 2.30 -7.89 26.77
N LEU A 340 2.60 -6.93 27.64
CA LEU A 340 2.12 -6.94 29.02
C LEU A 340 0.59 -6.91 29.10
N GLU A 341 -0.06 -6.04 28.33
CA GLU A 341 -1.52 -5.96 28.27
C GLU A 341 -2.13 -7.28 27.77
N HIS A 342 -1.55 -7.91 26.74
CA HIS A 342 -2.01 -9.21 26.26
C HIS A 342 -1.87 -10.28 27.36
N TYR A 343 -0.70 -10.36 28.01
CA TYR A 343 -0.47 -11.27 29.13
C TYR A 343 -1.51 -11.09 30.25
N LEU A 344 -1.71 -9.85 30.71
CA LEU A 344 -2.67 -9.54 31.78
C LEU A 344 -4.11 -9.88 31.37
N SER A 345 -4.49 -9.64 30.10
CA SER A 345 -5.83 -9.97 29.62
C SER A 345 -6.12 -11.48 29.70
N ARG A 346 -5.14 -12.34 29.35
CA ARG A 346 -5.26 -13.80 29.52
C ARG A 346 -5.36 -14.20 30.99
N GLN A 347 -4.60 -13.58 31.90
CA GLN A 347 -4.71 -13.92 33.33
C GLN A 347 -6.08 -13.61 33.95
N LEU A 348 -6.83 -12.68 33.37
CA LEU A 348 -8.15 -12.26 33.87
C LEU A 348 -9.32 -13.03 33.24
N GLU A 349 -9.12 -13.69 32.10
CA GLU A 349 -10.18 -14.46 31.45
C GLU A 349 -10.45 -15.77 32.21
N PRO A 350 -11.73 -16.16 32.45
CA PRO A 350 -12.04 -17.43 33.09
C PRO A 350 -11.43 -18.61 32.32
N SER A 351 -10.96 -19.65 33.01
CA SER A 351 -10.31 -20.81 32.39
C SER A 351 -11.17 -21.51 31.32
N SER A 352 -12.49 -21.33 31.33
CA SER A 352 -13.41 -21.85 30.30
C SER A 352 -13.45 -21.05 29.00
N ALA A 353 -13.02 -19.77 29.01
CA ALA A 353 -12.95 -18.93 27.82
C ALA A 353 -11.71 -19.23 26.98
N HIS A 354 -10.60 -19.57 27.64
CA HIS A 354 -9.34 -19.99 27.03
C HIS A 354 -9.52 -21.18 26.08
N GLN A 355 -10.31 -22.19 26.49
CA GLN A 355 -10.60 -23.35 25.63
C GLN A 355 -11.23 -22.98 24.29
N ARG A 356 -12.06 -21.93 24.22
CA ARG A 356 -12.72 -21.53 22.95
C ARG A 356 -11.80 -20.77 22.01
N LEU A 357 -10.86 -19.99 22.55
CA LEU A 357 -9.85 -19.30 21.76
C LEU A 357 -8.82 -20.30 21.23
N ASP A 358 -8.34 -21.22 22.08
CA ASP A 358 -7.42 -22.28 21.67
C ASP A 358 -8.09 -23.24 20.65
N GLU A 359 -9.39 -23.53 20.77
CA GLU A 359 -10.16 -24.27 19.76
C GLU A 359 -10.29 -23.50 18.44
N HIS A 360 -10.42 -22.17 18.49
CA HIS A 360 -10.45 -21.33 17.29
C HIS A 360 -9.06 -21.25 16.63
N GLU A 361 -7.98 -21.08 17.40
CA GLU A 361 -6.59 -21.09 16.92
C GLU A 361 -6.23 -22.46 16.33
N ALA A 362 -6.57 -23.56 17.02
CA ALA A 362 -6.33 -24.91 16.51
C ALA A 362 -7.17 -25.25 15.26
N SER A 363 -8.41 -24.75 15.16
CA SER A 363 -9.22 -24.87 13.94
C SER A 363 -8.65 -24.06 12.78
N VAL A 364 -7.93 -22.98 13.08
CA VAL A 364 -7.29 -22.11 12.10
C VAL A 364 -6.01 -22.75 11.58
N ASP A 365 -5.16 -23.27 12.46
CA ASP A 365 -3.88 -23.89 12.08
C ASP A 365 -4.09 -25.25 11.39
N GLY A 366 -5.08 -26.03 11.84
CA GLY A 366 -5.43 -27.31 11.22
C GLY A 366 -6.00 -27.21 9.79
N HIS A 367 -6.34 -26.01 9.31
CA HIS A 367 -6.73 -25.77 7.91
C HIS A 367 -5.56 -25.35 7.01
N LEU A 368 -4.40 -25.00 7.57
CA LEU A 368 -3.22 -24.58 6.80
C LEU A 368 -2.25 -25.74 6.50
N GLU A 369 -2.27 -26.83 7.28
CA GLU A 369 -1.40 -28.00 7.05
C GLU A 369 -1.89 -28.96 5.95
N GLY A 370 -3.01 -28.67 5.27
CA GLY A 370 -3.72 -29.65 4.43
C GLY A 370 -3.46 -29.66 2.92
N SER A 371 -2.64 -28.79 2.32
CA SER A 371 -2.56 -28.76 0.83
C SER A 371 -1.32 -28.12 0.18
N TYR A 372 -0.13 -28.35 0.71
CA TYR A 372 1.10 -28.12 -0.05
C TYR A 372 1.86 -29.44 -0.16
N ASP A 373 1.44 -30.28 -1.11
CA ASP A 373 2.29 -31.36 -1.61
C ASP A 373 3.43 -30.70 -2.41
N ASP A 374 4.60 -30.58 -1.80
CA ASP A 374 5.83 -29.98 -2.34
C ASP A 374 6.53 -30.87 -3.41
N ASP A 375 5.84 -31.85 -4.00
CA ASP A 375 6.49 -32.96 -4.68
C ASP A 375 6.67 -32.86 -6.21
N ASP A 376 6.28 -31.78 -6.90
CA ASP A 376 6.35 -31.74 -8.39
C ASP A 376 6.98 -30.47 -8.99
N VAL A 377 8.24 -30.16 -8.63
CA VAL A 377 9.11 -29.30 -9.47
C VAL A 377 10.47 -29.95 -9.69
N GLU A 378 10.49 -31.16 -10.26
CA GLU A 378 11.66 -31.67 -10.99
C GLU A 378 11.51 -31.41 -12.49
N GLY A 379 12.50 -30.72 -13.05
CA GLY A 379 12.81 -30.78 -14.48
C GLY A 379 12.39 -29.55 -15.28
N TYR A 380 13.37 -28.68 -15.58
CA TYR A 380 13.73 -28.27 -16.95
C TYR A 380 14.98 -27.37 -16.87
N CYS A 381 16.14 -28.00 -16.63
CA CYS A 381 17.40 -27.47 -17.11
C CYS A 381 17.64 -28.11 -18.49
N SER A 382 17.32 -27.38 -19.55
CA SER A 382 17.91 -27.63 -20.87
C SER A 382 18.86 -26.50 -21.18
N ASP A 383 20.15 -26.82 -21.06
CA ASP A 383 21.21 -26.23 -21.87
C ASP A 383 20.76 -26.13 -23.33
N GLU A 384 21.03 -25.00 -23.96
CA GLU A 384 21.60 -24.99 -25.31
C GLU A 384 22.28 -23.63 -25.55
N ARG A 385 23.61 -23.68 -25.51
CA ARG A 385 24.48 -22.72 -26.19
C ARG A 385 24.60 -23.18 -27.63
N ASP A 386 24.35 -22.28 -28.57
CA ASP A 386 25.16 -22.06 -29.76
C ASP A 386 24.98 -20.61 -30.24
#